data_AF-A0A915HY74-F1
#
_entry.id   AF-A0A915HY74-F1
#
_cell.length_a   1.000
_cell.length_b   1.000
_cell.length_c   1.000
_cell.angle_alpha   90.00
_cell.angle_beta   90.00
_cell.angle_gamma   90.00
#
_symmetry.space_group_name_H-M   'P 1'
#
loop_
_entity.id
_entity.type
_entity.pdbx_description
1 polymer ?
#
loop_
_entity_poly.entity_id
_entity_poly.type
_entity_poly.pdbx_seq_one_letter_code
_entity_poly.pdbx_strand_id
1 'polypeptide(L)'
;MELVNNVANVGGRRTPHISVTINKQAVAHAMVDCGATFTLVDKRIIDHLEDVQIELTNMTPIAANNMSIKILGAIYLTIEVGAI
;
A
#
# COMPACT_ATOMS: atom_id res chain seq x y z
N MET A 1 45.14 3.93 -18.21
CA MET A 1 43.97 3.42 -18.95
C MET A 1 42.98 2.99 -17.89
N GLU A 2 42.17 3.94 -17.41
CA GLU A 2 41.19 3.67 -16.35
C GLU A 2 39.95 3.05 -16.99
N LEU A 3 39.56 1.87 -16.48
CA LEU A 3 38.28 1.24 -16.80
C LEU A 3 37.18 2.10 -16.16
N VAL A 4 36.58 2.97 -16.97
CA VAL A 4 35.33 3.63 -16.63
C VAL A 4 34.27 2.54 -16.55
N ASN A 5 33.90 2.14 -15.34
CA ASN A 5 32.74 1.30 -15.10
C ASN A 5 31.49 2.08 -15.53
N ASN A 6 31.17 2.00 -16.82
CA ASN A 6 29.85 2.31 -17.37
C ASN A 6 28.88 1.25 -16.88
N VAL A 7 28.60 1.25 -15.57
CA VAL A 7 27.34 0.73 -15.07
C VAL A 7 26.32 1.70 -15.61
N ALA A 8 25.62 1.30 -16.68
CA ALA A 8 24.49 2.04 -17.20
C ALA A 8 23.61 2.39 -16.00
N ASN A 9 23.56 3.68 -15.67
CA ASN A 9 22.69 4.22 -14.64
C ASN A 9 21.28 4.15 -15.22
N VAL A 10 20.72 2.94 -15.29
CA VAL A 10 19.30 2.73 -15.49
C VAL A 10 18.71 3.26 -14.19
N GLY A 11 18.42 4.56 -14.15
CA GLY A 11 17.82 5.22 -13.01
C GLY A 11 16.58 4.43 -12.64
N GLY A 12 16.73 3.55 -11.64
CA GLY A 12 15.72 2.60 -11.25
C GLY A 12 14.51 3.43 -10.87
N ARG A 13 13.47 3.37 -11.69
CA ARG A 13 12.21 4.06 -11.39
C ARG A 13 11.75 3.48 -10.07
N ARG A 14 11.97 4.23 -8.98
CA ARG A 14 11.50 3.84 -7.65
C ARG A 14 9.99 3.70 -7.78
N THR A 15 9.45 2.58 -7.33
CA THR A 15 8.00 2.40 -7.19
C THR A 15 7.47 3.59 -6.38
N PRO A 16 6.44 4.30 -6.86
CA PRO A 16 6.02 5.57 -6.27
C PRO A 16 5.39 5.32 -4.91
N HIS A 17 6.17 5.51 -3.84
CA HIS A 17 5.71 5.39 -2.47
C HIS A 17 5.61 6.76 -1.82
N ILE A 18 4.58 6.93 -0.99
CA ILE A 18 4.36 8.10 -0.15
C ILE A 18 4.21 7.67 1.31
N SER A 19 4.67 8.50 2.24
CA SER A 19 4.38 8.32 3.66
C SER A 19 2.99 8.89 3.95
N VAL A 20 2.16 8.10 4.62
CA VAL A 20 0.81 8.49 5.02
C VAL A 20 0.59 8.23 6.50
N THR A 21 -0.23 9.07 7.11
CA THR A 21 -0.79 8.84 8.44
C THR A 21 -2.23 8.36 8.28
N ILE A 22 -2.56 7.25 8.92
CA ILE A 22 -3.87 6.59 8.86
C ILE A 22 -4.59 6.84 10.19
N ASN A 23 -5.78 7.44 10.13
CA ASN A 23 -6.59 7.83 11.29
C ASN A 23 -5.83 8.62 12.38
N LYS A 24 -4.75 9.32 12.02
CA LYS A 24 -3.85 10.00 12.97
C LYS A 24 -3.18 9.08 14.01
N GLN A 25 -3.18 7.76 13.77
CA GLN A 25 -2.72 6.76 14.73
C GLN A 25 -1.55 5.92 14.21
N ALA A 26 -1.56 5.55 12.93
CA ALA A 26 -0.54 4.71 12.33
C ALA A 26 0.15 5.40 11.15
N VAL A 27 1.45 5.17 10.99
CA VAL A 27 2.22 5.63 9.82
C VAL A 27 2.51 4.45 8.91
N ALA A 28 2.30 4.62 7.62
CA ALA A 28 2.58 3.60 6.62
C ALA A 28 3.25 4.19 5.37
N HIS A 29 4.04 3.38 4.68
CA HIS A 29 4.52 3.69 3.33
C HIS A 29 3.56 3.05 2.32
N ALA A 30 2.76 3.87 1.66
CA ALA A 30 1.76 3.44 0.69
C ALA A 30 2.29 3.60 -0.74
N MET A 31 1.98 2.64 -1.61
CA MET A 31 2.22 2.74 -3.04
C MET A 31 1.10 3.56 -3.70
N VAL A 32 1.45 4.52 -4.55
CA VAL A 32 0.49 5.26 -5.37
C VAL A 32 0.23 4.45 -6.64
N ASP A 33 -0.96 3.88 -6.75
CA ASP A 33 -1.38 3.06 -7.89
C ASP A 33 -2.65 3.63 -8.53
N CYS A 34 -2.48 4.34 -9.65
CA CYS A 34 -3.61 4.92 -10.40
C CYS A 34 -4.46 3.85 -11.12
N GLY A 35 -3.97 2.60 -11.21
CA GLY A 35 -4.74 1.48 -11.78
C GLY A 35 -5.68 0.83 -10.77
N ALA A 36 -5.46 1.07 -9.47
CA ALA A 36 -6.30 0.53 -8.42
C ALA A 36 -7.59 1.36 -8.25
N THR A 37 -8.75 0.73 -8.44
CA THR A 37 -10.06 1.37 -8.18
C THR A 37 -10.31 1.58 -6.68
N PHE A 38 -9.74 0.71 -5.84
CA PHE A 38 -9.87 0.74 -4.39
C PHE A 38 -8.51 0.63 -3.73
N THR A 39 -8.35 1.31 -2.59
CA THR A 39 -7.16 1.17 -1.75
C THR A 39 -7.18 -0.18 -1.02
N LEU A 40 -6.07 -0.89 -1.05
CA LEU A 40 -5.86 -2.09 -0.24
C LEU A 40 -5.01 -1.75 0.97
N VAL A 41 -5.46 -2.18 2.14
CA VAL A 41 -4.76 -1.98 3.42
C VAL A 41 -4.51 -3.34 4.04
N ASP A 42 -3.29 -3.55 4.54
CA ASP A 42 -2.92 -4.79 5.22
C ASP A 42 -3.61 -4.88 6.59
N LYS A 43 -4.14 -6.05 6.94
CA LYS A 43 -4.78 -6.31 8.23
C LYS A 43 -3.89 -5.90 9.41
N ARG A 44 -2.57 -6.05 9.29
CA ARG A 44 -1.60 -5.70 10.35
C ARG A 44 -1.67 -4.22 10.72
N ILE A 45 -2.00 -3.33 9.78
CA ILE A 45 -2.21 -1.92 10.08
C ILE A 45 -3.47 -1.74 10.91
N ILE A 46 -4.55 -2.45 10.56
CA ILE A 46 -5.85 -2.36 11.23
C ILE A 46 -5.78 -2.81 12.68
N ASP A 47 -4.95 -3.81 12.98
CA ASP A 47 -4.74 -4.32 14.35
C ASP A 47 -4.11 -3.27 15.30
N HIS A 48 -3.61 -2.16 14.75
CA HIS A 48 -3.06 -1.03 15.51
C HIS A 48 -3.96 0.22 15.50
N LEU A 49 -5.16 0.11 14.92
CA LEU A 49 -6.11 1.22 14.89
C LEU A 49 -7.24 0.99 15.90
N GLU A 50 -7.57 2.04 16.64
CA GLU A 50 -8.72 2.09 17.53
C GLU A 50 -9.99 2.52 16.76
N ASP A 51 -11.15 2.06 17.23
CA ASP A 51 -12.47 2.44 16.72
C ASP A 51 -12.72 2.18 15.22
N VAL A 52 -12.05 1.17 14.64
CA VAL A 52 -12.28 0.75 13.25
C VAL A 52 -13.45 -0.22 13.16
N GLN A 53 -14.47 0.16 12.39
CA GLN A 53 -15.56 -0.72 12.01
C GLN A 53 -15.26 -1.38 10.66
N ILE A 54 -15.29 -2.71 10.62
CA ILE A 54 -15.08 -3.51 9.42
C ILE A 54 -16.42 -4.05 8.93
N GLU A 55 -16.81 -3.69 7.71
CA GLU A 55 -17.93 -4.30 7.01
C GLU A 55 -17.45 -5.60 6.35
N LEU A 56 -17.73 -6.72 6.99
CA LEU A 56 -17.21 -8.03 6.57
C LEU A 56 -17.72 -8.46 5.19
N THR A 57 -16.87 -9.16 4.45
CA THR A 57 -17.22 -9.76 3.16
C THR A 57 -16.61 -11.15 3.01
N ASN A 58 -17.20 -11.95 2.13
CA ASN A 58 -16.68 -13.26 1.72
C ASN A 58 -16.07 -13.24 0.31
N MET A 59 -15.75 -12.06 -0.22
CA MET A 59 -15.14 -11.90 -1.54
C MET A 59 -13.72 -12.48 -1.59
N THR A 60 -13.46 -13.26 -2.62
CA THR A 60 -12.16 -13.87 -2.89
C THR A 60 -11.71 -13.62 -4.34
N PRO A 61 -11.34 -12.37 -4.70
CA PRO A 61 -10.86 -12.06 -6.04
C PRO A 61 -9.58 -12.82 -6.37
N ILE A 62 -9.33 -13.02 -7.66
CA ILE A 62 -8.13 -13.67 -8.19
C ILE A 62 -7.14 -12.59 -8.63
N ALA A 63 -5.91 -12.65 -8.11
CA ALA A 63 -4.84 -11.75 -8.48
C ALA A 63 -4.24 -12.09 -9.85
N ALA A 64 -3.42 -11.19 -10.39
CA ALA A 64 -2.76 -11.38 -11.69
C ALA A 64 -1.86 -12.63 -11.77
N ASN A 65 -1.40 -13.14 -10.63
CA ASN A 65 -0.63 -14.39 -10.53
C ASN A 65 -1.53 -15.64 -10.34
N ASN A 66 -2.84 -15.53 -10.60
CA ASN A 66 -3.85 -16.58 -10.41
C ASN A 66 -4.03 -17.08 -8.97
N MET A 67 -3.50 -16.37 -7.97
CA MET A 67 -3.75 -16.68 -6.56
C MET A 67 -4.98 -15.95 -6.04
N SER A 68 -5.80 -16.61 -5.23
CA SER A 68 -6.93 -15.96 -4.55
C SER A 68 -6.43 -15.04 -3.44
N ILE A 69 -6.97 -13.83 -3.39
CA ILE A 69 -6.76 -12.90 -2.27
C ILE A 69 -7.99 -12.94 -1.38
N LYS A 70 -7.80 -13.16 -0.08
CA LYS A 70 -8.89 -13.06 0.90
C LYS A 70 -9.08 -11.59 1.28
N ILE A 71 -10.22 -11.01 0.88
CA ILE A 71 -10.64 -9.68 1.35
C ILE A 71 -11.47 -9.90 2.62
N LEU A 72 -11.04 -9.30 3.74
CA LEU A 72 -11.72 -9.45 5.03
C LEU A 72 -13.01 -8.62 5.11
N GLY A 73 -13.02 -7.47 4.44
CA GLY A 73 -14.11 -6.51 4.50
C GLY A 73 -13.73 -5.18 3.87
N ALA A 74 -14.62 -4.21 4.02
CA ALA A 74 -14.38 -2.81 3.72
C ALA A 74 -14.32 -1.99 5.03
N ILE A 75 -13.57 -0.89 4.99
CA ILE A 75 -13.40 0.05 6.10
C ILE A 75 -13.37 1.47 5.54
N TYR A 76 -13.76 2.43 6.38
CA TYR A 76 -13.58 3.85 6.10
C TYR A 76 -12.42 4.37 6.95
N LEU A 77 -11.44 4.99 6.30
CA LEU A 77 -10.24 5.52 6.95
C LEU A 77 -10.01 6.97 6.51
N THR A 78 -9.47 7.78 7.42
CA THR A 78 -8.88 9.08 7.10
C THR A 78 -7.40 8.89 6.75
N ILE A 79 -6.99 9.40 5.60
CA ILE A 79 -5.60 9.32 5.12
C ILE A 79 -5.04 10.74 4.98
N GLU A 80 -3.91 11.01 5.63
CA GLU A 80 -3.19 12.27 5.52
C GLU A 80 -1.83 12.04 4.84
N VAL A 81 -1.53 12.86 3.83
CA VAL A 81 -0.27 12.81 3.09
C VAL A 81 0.71 13.84 3.67
N GLY A 82 1.92 13.40 3.99
CA GLY A 82 2.89 14.19 4.73
C GLY A 82 2.90 13.75 6.18
N ALA A 83 3.93 13.00 6.56
CA ALA A 83 4.16 12.64 7.95
C ALA A 83 4.58 13.89 8.74
N ILE A 84 4.12 13.97 9.98
CA ILE A 84 4.67 14.86 11.02
C ILE A 84 6.07 14.34 11.38
#